data_AF-A0A5N9CEY4-F1
#
_entry.id   AF-A0A5N9CEY4-F1
#
_cell.length_a   1.000
_cell.length_b   1.000
_cell.length_c   1.000
_cell.angle_alpha   90.00
_cell.angle_beta   90.00
_cell.angle_gamma   90.00
#
_symmetry.space_group_name_H-M   'P 1'
#
loop_
_entity.id
_entity.type
_entity.pdbx_description
1 polymer ?
#
loop_
_entity_poly.entity_id
_entity_poly.type
_entity_poly.pdbx_seq_one_letter_code
_entity_poly.pdbx_strand_id
1 'polypeptide(L)'
;ELERMGDYAEGIAKLSLAMGDLPPLKPLIDIPRMMERSIHMLGHSIESFIKRDPDLAKVVIDADDEIDDLYQQIYRELLTYMMADPKTIERATYLLWVSHDLERVADRTTNIAERVIYLVTGKLP
;
A
#
# COMPACT_ATOMS: atom_id res chain seq x y z
N GLU A 1 13.26 4.59 3.63
CA GLU A 1 11.78 4.50 3.59
C GLU A 1 11.18 5.48 2.59
N LEU A 2 11.28 6.80 2.80
CA LEU A 2 10.61 7.80 1.94
C LEU A 2 11.00 7.76 0.46
N GLU A 3 12.27 7.59 0.12
CA GLU A 3 12.70 7.51 -1.29
C GLU A 3 12.13 6.26 -1.99
N ARG A 4 12.25 5.09 -1.35
CA ARG A 4 11.58 3.85 -1.81
C ARG A 4 10.08 3.98 -2.01
N MET A 5 9.37 4.74 -1.16
CA MET A 5 7.94 5.03 -1.36
C MET A 5 7.71 5.85 -2.63
N GLY A 6 8.61 6.79 -2.92
CA GLY A 6 8.64 7.54 -4.18
C GLY A 6 8.81 6.63 -5.40
N ASP A 7 9.69 5.62 -5.32
CA ASP A 7 9.88 4.64 -6.39
C ASP A 7 8.60 3.81 -6.64
N TYR A 8 7.89 3.40 -5.58
CA TYR A 8 6.61 2.71 -5.72
C TYR A 8 5.54 3.60 -6.35
N ALA A 9 5.49 4.88 -5.96
CA ALA A 9 4.59 5.85 -6.60
C ALA A 9 4.93 6.07 -8.09
N GLU A 10 6.22 6.09 -8.44
CA GLU A 10 6.67 6.13 -9.83
C GLU A 10 6.25 4.86 -10.60
N GLY A 11 6.35 3.69 -9.97
CA GLY A 11 5.88 2.41 -10.50
C GLY A 11 4.39 2.44 -10.84
N ILE A 12 3.55 2.88 -9.90
CA ILE A 12 2.10 3.05 -10.10
C ILE A 12 1.82 4.02 -11.26
N ALA A 13 2.56 5.13 -11.36
CA ALA A 13 2.39 6.09 -12.46
C ALA A 13 2.74 5.46 -13.82
N LYS A 14 3.84 4.71 -13.91
CA LYS A 14 4.23 3.98 -15.13
C LYS A 14 3.18 2.94 -15.53
N LEU A 15 2.62 2.21 -14.57
CA LEU A 15 1.55 1.23 -14.81
C LEU A 15 0.26 1.90 -15.28
N SER A 16 -0.11 3.04 -14.69
CA SER A 16 -1.26 3.83 -15.13
C SER A 16 -1.13 4.27 -16.60
N LEU A 17 0.07 4.71 -17.00
CA LEU A 17 0.36 5.02 -18.40
C LEU A 17 0.33 3.78 -19.31
N ALA A 18 0.85 2.64 -18.84
CA ALA A 18 0.84 1.39 -19.60
C ALA A 18 -0.58 0.83 -19.80
N MET A 19 -1.46 1.01 -18.81
CA MET A 19 -2.88 0.68 -18.94
C MET A 19 -3.56 1.51 -20.03
N GLY A 20 -3.19 2.78 -20.18
CA GLY A 20 -3.67 3.67 -21.24
C GLY A 20 -5.20 3.69 -21.35
N ASP A 21 -5.71 3.49 -22.57
CA ASP A 21 -7.15 3.46 -22.87
C ASP A 21 -7.77 2.06 -22.81
N LEU A 22 -7.07 1.08 -22.22
CA LEU A 22 -7.66 -0.23 -22.02
C LEU A 22 -8.95 -0.11 -21.19
N PRO A 23 -10.03 -0.83 -21.56
CA PRO A 23 -11.26 -0.75 -20.82
C PRO A 23 -11.05 -1.25 -19.39
N PRO A 24 -11.65 -0.60 -18.37
CA PRO A 24 -11.54 -1.03 -16.99
C PRO A 24 -11.89 -2.52 -16.85
N LEU A 25 -11.06 -3.26 -16.11
CA LEU A 25 -11.36 -4.67 -15.81
C LEU A 25 -12.59 -4.77 -14.89
N LYS A 26 -12.64 -3.89 -13.91
CA LYS A 26 -13.66 -3.83 -12.86
C LYS A 26 -13.77 -2.41 -12.30
N PRO A 27 -14.85 -2.08 -11.56
CA PRO A 27 -14.88 -0.87 -10.75
C PRO A 27 -13.74 -0.86 -9.72
N LEU A 28 -13.00 0.26 -9.67
CA LEU A 28 -11.92 0.45 -8.71
C LEU A 28 -12.51 0.97 -7.39
N ILE A 29 -12.69 0.07 -6.42
CA ILE A 29 -13.20 0.40 -5.08
C ILE A 29 -12.10 0.15 -4.05
N ASP A 30 -11.56 -1.06 -4.02
CA ASP A 30 -10.60 -1.46 -2.99
C ASP A 30 -9.20 -0.85 -3.18
N ILE A 31 -8.73 -0.69 -4.42
CA ILE A 31 -7.42 -0.06 -4.69
C ILE A 31 -7.40 1.42 -4.24
N PRO A 32 -8.39 2.27 -4.61
CA PRO A 32 -8.46 3.62 -4.06
C PRO A 32 -8.55 3.66 -2.53
N ARG A 33 -9.33 2.76 -1.93
CA ARG A 33 -9.42 2.64 -0.47
C ARG A 33 -8.06 2.30 0.16
N MET A 34 -7.35 1.32 -0.40
CA MET A 34 -6.01 0.93 0.04
C MET A 34 -5.04 2.12 -0.05
N MET A 35 -5.07 2.87 -1.16
CA MET A 35 -4.27 4.08 -1.33
C MET A 35 -4.54 5.14 -0.25
N GLU A 36 -5.82 5.45 0.02
CA GLU A 36 -6.20 6.43 1.04
C GLU A 36 -5.68 6.02 2.43
N ARG A 37 -5.78 4.73 2.77
CA ARG A 37 -5.27 4.18 4.02
C ARG A 37 -3.74 4.29 4.11
N SER A 38 -3.02 3.89 3.06
CA SER A 38 -1.54 3.99 3.02
C SER A 38 -1.06 5.44 3.17
N ILE A 39 -1.72 6.40 2.53
CA ILE A 39 -1.39 7.84 2.66
C ILE A 39 -1.63 8.33 4.09
N HIS A 40 -2.73 7.91 4.72
CA HIS A 40 -3.03 8.26 6.09
C HIS A 40 -2.02 7.67 7.08
N MET A 41 -1.64 6.40 6.91
CA MET A 41 -0.58 5.77 7.69
C MET A 41 0.73 6.54 7.56
N LEU A 42 1.11 6.95 6.33
CA LEU A 42 2.33 7.71 6.09
C LEU A 42 2.29 9.05 6.85
N GLY A 43 1.18 9.77 6.78
CA GLY A 43 0.97 11.00 7.54
C GLY A 43 1.18 10.81 9.03
N HIS A 44 0.55 9.79 9.62
CA HIS A 44 0.70 9.46 11.04
C HIS A 44 2.11 9.01 11.42
N SER A 45 2.83 8.30 10.55
CA SER A 45 4.23 7.90 10.80
C SER A 45 5.18 9.10 10.85
N ILE A 46 4.93 10.11 10.01
CA ILE A 46 5.71 11.35 9.99
C ILE A 46 5.36 12.18 11.21
N GLU A 47 4.07 12.27 11.55
CA GLU A 47 3.61 12.98 12.75
C GLU A 47 4.18 12.37 14.03
N SER A 48 4.16 11.03 14.16
CA SER A 48 4.71 10.33 15.32
C SER A 48 6.21 10.56 15.44
N PHE A 49 6.94 10.60 14.31
CA PHE A 49 8.36 10.95 14.30
C PHE A 49 8.63 12.38 14.77
N ILE A 50 7.89 13.37 14.24
CA ILE A 50 8.07 14.79 14.60
C ILE A 50 7.75 15.01 16.09
N LYS A 51 6.67 14.40 16.58
CA LYS A 51 6.21 14.55 17.96
C LYS A 51 6.94 13.63 18.95
N ARG A 52 7.74 12.69 18.45
CA ARG A 52 8.35 11.60 19.25
C ARG A 52 7.31 10.83 20.06
N ASP A 53 6.23 10.48 19.39
CA ASP A 53 5.05 9.85 19.98
C ASP A 53 5.02 8.34 19.67
N PRO A 54 5.44 7.47 20.62
CA PRO A 54 5.45 6.03 20.39
C PRO A 54 4.05 5.41 20.35
N ASP A 55 3.04 6.06 20.94
CA ASP A 55 1.67 5.55 20.93
C ASP A 55 1.04 5.77 19.56
N LEU A 56 1.25 6.95 18.95
CA LEU A 56 0.83 7.19 17.56
C LEU A 56 1.58 6.28 16.58
N ALA A 57 2.87 6.01 16.81
CA ALA A 57 3.63 5.06 16.01
C ALA A 57 3.04 3.65 16.10
N LYS A 58 2.60 3.21 17.29
CA LYS A 58 1.94 1.91 17.44
C LYS A 58 0.63 1.82 16.66
N VAL A 59 -0.18 2.88 16.65
CA VAL A 59 -1.40 2.95 15.84
C VAL A 59 -1.10 2.79 14.34
N VAL A 60 0.04 3.28 13.86
CA VAL A 60 0.48 3.06 12.46
C VAL A 60 0.79 1.59 12.20
N ILE A 61 1.53 0.93 13.10
CA ILE A 61 1.88 -0.49 12.98
C ILE A 61 0.61 -1.34 12.95
N ASP A 62 -0.32 -1.10 13.88
CA ASP A 62 -1.57 -1.86 13.97
C ASP A 62 -2.50 -1.63 12.76
N ALA A 63 -2.33 -0.51 12.03
CA ALA A 63 -3.12 -0.21 10.84
C ALA A 63 -2.67 -0.97 9.58
N ASP A 64 -1.46 -1.54 9.58
CA ASP A 64 -0.89 -2.29 8.45
C ASP A 64 -1.70 -3.57 8.15
N ASP A 65 -2.27 -4.19 9.19
CA ASP A 65 -3.15 -5.35 9.06
C ASP A 65 -4.35 -5.07 8.12
N GLU A 66 -4.91 -3.84 8.12
CA GLU A 66 -6.01 -3.47 7.21
C GLU A 66 -5.51 -3.43 5.74
N ILE A 67 -4.26 -3.01 5.51
CA ILE A 67 -3.66 -2.98 4.18
C ILE A 67 -3.41 -4.39 3.66
N ASP A 68 -2.87 -5.27 4.51
CA ASP A 68 -2.62 -6.68 4.18
C ASP A 68 -3.92 -7.40 3.80
N ASP A 69 -4.99 -7.19 4.58
CA ASP A 69 -6.30 -7.77 4.30
C ASP A 69 -6.88 -7.26 2.97
N LEU A 70 -6.76 -5.96 2.70
CA LEU A 70 -7.20 -5.37 1.43
C LEU A 70 -6.40 -5.92 0.25
N TYR A 71 -5.09 -6.04 0.39
CA TYR A 71 -4.22 -6.63 -0.62
C TYR A 71 -4.63 -8.08 -0.94
N GLN A 72 -4.83 -8.90 0.09
CA GLN A 72 -5.28 -10.29 -0.08
C GLN A 72 -6.68 -10.40 -0.68
N GLN A 73 -7.58 -9.47 -0.38
CA GLN A 73 -8.89 -9.38 -1.04
C GLN A 73 -8.74 -9.09 -2.53
N ILE A 74 -7.99 -8.04 -2.88
CA ILE A 74 -7.75 -7.63 -4.28
C ILE A 74 -7.08 -8.78 -5.05
N TYR A 75 -6.07 -9.43 -4.47
CA TYR A 75 -5.38 -10.56 -5.08
C TYR A 75 -6.35 -11.68 -5.48
N ARG A 76 -7.19 -12.15 -4.53
CA ARG A 76 -8.17 -13.22 -4.78
C ARG A 76 -9.22 -12.82 -5.80
N GLU A 77 -9.66 -11.57 -5.77
CA GLU A 77 -10.62 -11.06 -6.75
C GLU A 77 -10.01 -11.05 -8.17
N LEU A 78 -8.79 -10.53 -8.32
CA LEU A 78 -8.10 -10.47 -9.61
C LEU A 78 -7.84 -11.87 -10.19
N LEU A 79 -7.47 -12.86 -9.36
CA LEU A 79 -7.36 -14.24 -9.80
C LEU A 79 -8.67 -14.80 -10.36
N THR A 80 -9.81 -14.42 -9.78
CA THR A 80 -11.12 -14.85 -10.26
C THR A 80 -11.38 -14.33 -11.68
N TYR A 81 -11.02 -13.08 -11.98
CA TYR A 81 -11.10 -12.54 -13.35
C TYR A 81 -10.19 -13.31 -14.32
N MET A 82 -8.93 -13.54 -13.93
CA MET A 82 -7.94 -14.26 -14.75
C MET A 82 -8.39 -15.68 -15.09
N MET A 83 -8.99 -16.38 -14.12
CA MET A 83 -9.50 -17.75 -14.30
C MET A 83 -10.75 -17.79 -15.19
N ALA A 84 -11.58 -16.75 -15.14
CA ALA A 84 -12.81 -16.68 -15.94
C ALA A 84 -12.55 -16.35 -17.42
N ASP A 85 -11.59 -15.46 -17.70
CA ASP A 85 -11.22 -15.08 -19.08
C ASP A 85 -9.73 -14.74 -19.18
N PRO A 86 -8.93 -15.53 -19.94
CA PRO A 86 -7.51 -15.26 -20.16
C PRO A 86 -7.19 -13.88 -20.75
N LYS A 87 -8.14 -13.22 -21.45
CA LYS A 87 -7.95 -11.85 -21.97
C LYS A 87 -7.91 -10.79 -20.86
N THR A 88 -8.24 -11.15 -19.63
CA THR A 88 -8.16 -10.25 -18.47
C THR A 88 -6.79 -10.24 -17.82
N ILE A 89 -5.93 -11.24 -18.12
CA ILE A 89 -4.66 -11.48 -17.41
C ILE A 89 -3.78 -10.23 -17.38
N GLU A 90 -3.60 -9.54 -18.51
CA GLU A 90 -2.76 -8.34 -18.58
C GLU A 90 -3.29 -7.21 -17.69
N ARG A 91 -4.57 -6.85 -17.82
CA ARG A 91 -5.20 -5.79 -17.00
C ARG A 91 -5.21 -6.14 -15.52
N ALA A 92 -5.49 -7.40 -15.19
CA ALA A 92 -5.48 -7.88 -13.82
C ALA A 92 -4.06 -7.87 -13.24
N THR A 93 -3.03 -8.15 -14.06
CA THR A 93 -1.63 -8.07 -13.65
C THR A 93 -1.23 -6.63 -13.34
N TYR A 94 -1.65 -5.64 -14.13
CA TYR A 94 -1.39 -4.23 -13.82
C TYR A 94 -2.01 -3.82 -12.48
N LEU A 95 -3.26 -4.17 -12.23
CA LEU A 95 -3.92 -3.89 -10.96
C LEU A 95 -3.24 -4.61 -9.78
N LEU A 96 -2.74 -5.83 -10.01
CA LEU A 96 -1.99 -6.56 -8.99
C LEU A 96 -0.70 -5.83 -8.63
N TRP A 97 0.07 -5.37 -9.60
CA TRP A 97 1.28 -4.58 -9.36
C TRP A 97 0.98 -3.28 -8.63
N VAL A 98 -0.09 -2.57 -8.99
CA VAL A 98 -0.52 -1.35 -8.27
C VAL A 98 -0.85 -1.68 -6.81
N SER A 99 -1.62 -2.74 -6.56
CA SER A 99 -1.96 -3.13 -5.17
C SER A 99 -0.73 -3.58 -4.38
N HIS A 100 0.21 -4.28 -5.01
CA HIS A 100 1.48 -4.66 -4.40
C HIS A 100 2.28 -3.41 -4.03
N ASP A 101 2.45 -2.45 -4.94
CA ASP A 101 3.22 -1.24 -4.68
C ASP A 101 2.62 -0.40 -3.53
N LEU A 102 1.29 -0.41 -3.37
CA LEU A 102 0.61 0.19 -2.21
C LEU A 102 0.90 -0.56 -0.90
N GLU A 103 0.91 -1.89 -0.90
CA GLU A 103 1.33 -2.69 0.26
C GLU A 103 2.77 -2.38 0.64
N ARG A 104 3.66 -2.26 -0.36
CA ARG A 104 5.05 -1.90 -0.09
C ARG A 104 5.17 -0.51 0.54
N VAL A 105 4.34 0.45 0.15
CA VAL A 105 4.30 1.77 0.81
C VAL A 105 3.87 1.64 2.28
N ALA A 106 2.89 0.79 2.59
CA ALA A 106 2.46 0.54 3.97
C ALA A 106 3.57 -0.12 4.79
N ASP A 107 4.23 -1.18 4.29
CA ASP A 107 5.42 -1.79 4.92
C ASP A 107 6.51 -0.75 5.21
N ARG A 108 6.84 0.12 4.23
CA ARG A 108 7.82 1.21 4.45
C ARG A 108 7.37 2.18 5.53
N THR A 109 6.06 2.37 5.70
CA THR A 109 5.48 3.27 6.69
C THR A 109 5.58 2.66 8.09
N THR A 110 5.26 1.37 8.23
CA THR A 110 5.46 0.57 9.45
C THR A 110 6.92 0.63 9.91
N ASN A 111 7.87 0.46 8.98
CA ASN A 111 9.30 0.58 9.26
C ASN A 111 9.70 1.96 9.84
N ILE A 112 9.05 3.05 9.43
CA ILE A 112 9.27 4.38 10.04
C ILE A 112 8.75 4.38 11.48
N ALA A 113 7.53 3.90 11.69
CA ALA A 113 6.89 3.86 13.01
C ALA A 113 7.68 3.01 14.02
N GLU A 114 8.17 1.83 13.63
CA GLU A 114 9.03 1.00 14.47
C GLU A 114 10.29 1.74 14.93
N ARG A 115 10.91 2.50 14.01
CA ARG A 115 12.09 3.33 14.32
C ARG A 115 11.75 4.48 15.25
N VAL A 116 10.54 5.03 15.21
CA VAL A 116 10.06 6.04 16.18
C VAL A 116 9.98 5.41 17.58
N ILE A 117 9.39 4.23 17.71
CA ILE A 117 9.32 3.51 18.99
C ILE A 117 10.72 3.26 19.53
N TYR A 118 11.64 2.79 18.68
CA TYR A 118 13.04 2.61 19.06
C TYR A 118 13.73 3.90 19.48
N LEU A 119 13.54 4.98 18.72
CA LEU A 119 14.11 6.29 19.02
C LEU A 119 13.69 6.83 20.40
N VAL A 120 12.45 6.60 20.80
CA VAL A 120 11.88 7.10 22.07
C VAL A 120 12.20 6.17 23.24
N THR A 121 12.09 4.86 23.04
CA THR A 121 12.10 3.87 24.14
C THR A 121 13.42 3.10 24.25
N GLY A 122 14.25 3.10 23.21
CA GLY A 122 15.46 2.28 23.10
C GLY A 122 15.20 0.79 22.84
N LYS A 123 13.94 0.40 22.56
CA LYS A 123 13.53 -0.99 22.29
C LYS A 123 12.81 -1.08 20.95
N LEU A 124 13.04 -2.15 20.22
CA LEU A 124 12.20 -2.47 19.05
C LEU A 124 10.85 -3.01 19.54
N PRO A 125 9.75 -2.62 18.88
CA PRO A 125 8.40 -3.14 19.17
C PRO A 125 8.29 -4.64 18.91
#